data_AF-A0A7K2P0N4-F1
#
_entry.id   AF-A0A7K2P0N4-F1
#
_cell.length_a   1.000
_cell.length_b   1.000
_cell.length_c   1.000
_cell.angle_alpha   90.00
_cell.angle_beta   90.00
_cell.angle_gamma   90.00
#
_symmetry.space_group_name_H-M   'P 1'
#
loop_
_entity.id
_entity.type
_entity.pdbx_description
1 polymer ?
#
loop_
_entity_poly.entity_id
_entity_poly.type
_entity_poly.pdbx_seq_one_letter_code
_entity_poly.pdbx_strand_id
1 'polypeptide(L)'
;IIEDTLTRRRRTLGDDHPDTLHSAQNVAIALYNLRQFAAAAQLFEDVRNRRRRTLGDNHPDTVDATRDLANALTALGRPFEAQRLLGPQKQQKKSRFRRKRK
;
A
#
# COMPACT_ATOMS: atom_id res chain seq x y z
N ILE A 1 -18.80 4.39 6.24
CA ILE A 1 -18.89 2.90 6.34
C ILE A 1 -17.53 2.23 6.08
N ILE A 2 -16.81 2.58 5.01
CA ILE A 2 -15.55 1.90 4.64
C ILE A 2 -14.40 2.13 5.65
N GLU A 3 -14.27 3.34 6.22
CA GLU A 3 -13.26 3.64 7.26
C GLU A 3 -13.50 2.88 8.59
N ASP A 4 -14.76 2.70 8.97
CA ASP A 4 -15.15 1.93 10.16
C ASP A 4 -14.79 0.46 9.97
N THR A 5 -15.06 -0.10 8.79
CA THR A 5 -14.68 -1.48 8.45
C THR A 5 -13.17 -1.70 8.48
N LEU A 6 -12.38 -0.71 8.04
CA LEU A 6 -10.91 -0.78 8.08
C LEU A 6 -10.40 -0.77 9.51
N THR A 7 -10.95 0.10 10.36
CA THR A 7 -10.56 0.21 11.77
C THR A 7 -10.90 -1.06 12.54
N ARG A 8 -12.09 -1.64 12.29
CA ARG A 8 -12.49 -2.94 12.84
C ARG A 8 -11.58 -4.07 12.37
N ARG A 9 -11.32 -4.18 11.06
CA ARG A 9 -10.47 -5.24 10.48
C ARG A 9 -9.02 -5.17 10.93
N ARG A 10 -8.46 -3.95 11.08
CA ARG A 10 -7.13 -3.75 11.69
C ARG A 10 -7.04 -4.31 13.12
N ARG A 11 -8.08 -4.10 13.93
CA ARG A 11 -8.14 -4.62 15.31
C ARG A 11 -8.38 -6.12 15.39
N THR A 12 -9.17 -6.71 14.50
CA THR A 12 -9.57 -8.13 14.59
C THR A 12 -8.67 -9.09 13.82
N LEU A 13 -8.26 -8.74 12.60
CA LEU A 13 -7.48 -9.61 11.71
C LEU A 13 -5.99 -9.30 11.72
N GLY A 14 -5.63 -8.13 12.26
CA GLY A 14 -4.28 -7.60 12.21
C GLY A 14 -4.04 -6.79 10.94
N ASP A 15 -2.99 -5.99 11.03
CA ASP A 15 -2.62 -4.98 10.03
C ASP A 15 -2.12 -5.57 8.70
N ASP A 16 -1.65 -6.82 8.73
CA ASP A 16 -1.03 -7.54 7.61
C ASP A 16 -1.98 -8.56 6.94
N HIS A 17 -3.23 -8.68 7.40
CA HIS A 17 -4.17 -9.64 6.83
C HIS A 17 -4.61 -9.21 5.41
N PRO A 18 -4.66 -10.13 4.43
CA PRO A 18 -5.04 -9.83 3.04
C PRO A 18 -6.36 -9.04 2.93
N ASP A 19 -7.39 -9.47 3.66
CA ASP A 19 -8.70 -8.78 3.67
C ASP A 19 -8.64 -7.36 4.24
N THR A 20 -7.80 -7.12 5.25
CA THR A 20 -7.58 -5.77 5.81
C THR A 20 -6.89 -4.90 4.77
N LEU A 21 -5.87 -5.43 4.09
CA LEU A 21 -5.14 -4.73 3.03
C LEU A 21 -6.02 -4.44 1.81
N HIS A 22 -6.91 -5.36 1.44
CA HIS A 22 -7.90 -5.15 0.37
C HIS A 22 -8.90 -4.05 0.74
N SER A 23 -9.35 -4.03 2.01
CA SER A 23 -10.22 -2.96 2.52
C SER A 23 -9.53 -1.59 2.47
N ALA A 24 -8.25 -1.54 2.87
CA ALA A 24 -7.43 -0.34 2.83
C ALA A 24 -7.20 0.17 1.41
N GLN A 25 -6.98 -0.73 0.45
CA GLN A 25 -6.94 -0.36 -0.97
C GLN A 25 -8.25 0.28 -1.42
N ASN A 26 -9.39 -0.30 -1.05
CA ASN A 26 -10.70 0.22 -1.45
C ASN A 26 -11.00 1.59 -0.83
N VAL A 27 -10.58 1.83 0.41
CA VAL A 27 -10.64 3.17 1.02
C VAL A 27 -9.75 4.15 0.26
N ALA A 28 -8.54 3.76 -0.13
CA ALA A 28 -7.62 4.61 -0.88
C ALA A 28 -8.19 4.99 -2.26
N ILE A 29 -8.83 4.04 -2.94
CA ILE A 29 -9.55 4.28 -4.21
C ILE A 29 -10.72 5.25 -3.99
N ALA A 30 -11.48 5.08 -2.92
CA ALA A 30 -12.58 6.00 -2.60
C ALA A 30 -12.05 7.43 -2.35
N LEU A 31 -10.95 7.58 -1.60
CA LEU A 31 -10.29 8.88 -1.38
C LEU A 31 -9.79 9.49 -2.69
N TYR A 32 -9.24 8.67 -3.59
CA TYR A 32 -8.80 9.10 -4.92
C TYR A 32 -9.99 9.65 -5.74
N ASN A 33 -11.12 8.94 -5.74
CA ASN A 33 -12.33 9.37 -6.44
C ASN A 33 -12.93 10.65 -5.84
N LEU A 34 -12.75 10.88 -4.54
CA LEU A 34 -13.10 12.12 -3.84
C LEU A 34 -12.08 13.25 -4.08
N ARG A 35 -11.10 13.06 -4.98
CA ARG A 35 -10.00 13.99 -5.27
C ARG A 35 -9.10 14.30 -4.06
N GLN A 36 -9.15 13.47 -3.02
CA GLN A 36 -8.26 13.56 -1.87
C GLN A 36 -6.96 12.79 -2.16
N PHE A 37 -6.24 13.22 -3.19
CA PHE A 37 -5.09 12.49 -3.74
C PHE A 37 -3.95 12.31 -2.73
N ALA A 38 -3.74 13.26 -1.82
CA ALA A 38 -2.72 13.16 -0.78
C ALA A 38 -3.03 12.02 0.21
N ALA A 39 -4.26 11.97 0.73
CA ALA A 39 -4.70 10.92 1.64
C ALA A 39 -4.72 9.54 0.95
N ALA A 40 -5.16 9.49 -0.31
CA ALA A 40 -5.13 8.28 -1.13
C ALA A 40 -3.68 7.77 -1.31
N ALA A 41 -2.74 8.65 -1.66
CA ALA A 41 -1.34 8.29 -1.83
C ALA A 41 -0.72 7.73 -0.54
N GLN A 42 -0.96 8.36 0.62
CA GLN A 42 -0.46 7.84 1.90
C GLN A 42 -1.00 6.44 2.19
N LEU A 43 -2.28 6.20 1.92
CA LEU A 43 -2.91 4.92 2.20
C LEU A 43 -2.45 3.83 1.21
N PHE A 44 -2.30 4.14 -0.07
CA PHE A 44 -1.69 3.23 -1.05
C PHE A 44 -0.25 2.87 -0.69
N GLU A 45 0.54 3.82 -0.16
CA GLU A 45 1.90 3.56 0.29
C GLU A 45 1.95 2.60 1.49
N ASP A 46 1.08 2.78 2.48
CA ASP A 46 0.98 1.86 3.63
C ASP A 46 0.61 0.44 3.17
N VAL A 47 -0.44 0.32 2.33
CA VAL A 47 -0.88 -0.98 1.78
C VAL A 47 0.23 -1.65 0.99
N ARG A 48 0.92 -0.91 0.12
CA ARG A 48 2.06 -1.41 -0.65
C ARG A 48 3.18 -1.91 0.25
N ASN A 49 3.56 -1.14 1.27
CA ASN A 49 4.65 -1.50 2.18
C ASN A 49 4.34 -2.77 2.98
N ARG A 50 3.08 -2.95 3.38
CA ARG A 50 2.61 -4.16 4.07
C ARG A 50 2.59 -5.37 3.13
N ARG A 51 1.98 -5.24 1.94
CA ARG A 51 1.98 -6.29 0.90
C ARG A 51 3.39 -6.71 0.50
N ARG A 52 4.32 -5.76 0.38
CA ARG A 52 5.73 -6.06 0.14
C ARG A 52 6.36 -6.90 1.25
N ARG A 53 6.01 -6.65 2.52
CA ARG A 53 6.54 -7.42 3.67
C ARG A 53 5.93 -8.81 3.77
N THR A 54 4.66 -8.98 3.43
CA THR A 54 3.93 -10.25 3.58
C THR A 54 4.06 -11.15 2.35
N LEU A 55 3.89 -10.59 1.15
CA LEU A 55 3.82 -11.31 -0.13
C LEU A 55 5.07 -11.16 -0.99
N GLY A 56 5.85 -10.10 -0.76
CA GLY A 56 7.05 -9.76 -1.55
C GLY A 56 6.79 -8.74 -2.66
N ASP A 57 7.87 -8.27 -3.27
CA ASP A 57 7.87 -7.20 -4.29
C ASP A 57 7.21 -7.62 -5.62
N ASN A 58 7.34 -8.88 -6.00
CA ASN A 58 6.88 -9.39 -7.29
C ASN A 58 5.43 -9.91 -7.25
N HIS A 59 4.77 -9.85 -6.09
CA HIS A 59 3.40 -10.35 -5.98
C HIS A 59 2.45 -9.42 -6.76
N PRO A 60 1.48 -9.95 -7.53
CA PRO A 60 0.50 -9.16 -8.27
C PRO A 60 -0.14 -8.04 -7.43
N ASP A 61 -0.61 -8.37 -6.22
CA ASP A 61 -1.20 -7.38 -5.31
C ASP A 61 -0.23 -6.25 -4.91
N THR A 62 1.07 -6.51 -4.78
CA THR A 62 2.07 -5.48 -4.48
C THR A 62 2.30 -4.59 -5.70
N VAL A 63 2.32 -5.17 -6.90
CA VAL A 63 2.44 -4.44 -8.17
C VAL A 63 1.21 -3.55 -8.40
N ASP A 64 0.00 -4.07 -8.16
CA ASP A 64 -1.23 -3.30 -8.28
C ASP A 64 -1.26 -2.12 -7.30
N ALA A 65 -0.90 -2.33 -6.03
CA ALA A 65 -0.78 -1.24 -5.06
C ALA A 65 0.28 -0.20 -5.46
N THR A 66 1.35 -0.62 -6.13
CA THR A 66 2.38 0.29 -6.66
C THR A 66 1.87 1.13 -7.81
N ARG A 67 1.09 0.54 -8.74
CA ARG A 67 0.45 1.27 -9.84
C ARG A 67 -0.56 2.30 -9.30
N ASP A 68 -1.39 1.91 -8.34
CA ASP A 68 -2.41 2.79 -7.79
C ASP A 68 -1.79 3.99 -7.05
N LEU A 69 -0.69 3.77 -6.33
CA LEU A 69 0.11 4.85 -5.74
C LEU A 69 0.69 5.79 -6.81
N ALA A 70 1.21 5.25 -7.91
CA ALA A 70 1.74 6.05 -9.02
C ALA A 70 0.66 6.93 -9.66
N ASN A 71 -0.56 6.41 -9.81
CA ASN A 71 -1.71 7.16 -10.29
C ASN A 71 -2.08 8.31 -9.33
N ALA A 72 -2.13 8.02 -8.02
CA ALA A 72 -2.39 9.04 -7.00
C ALA A 72 -1.33 10.15 -6.99
N LEU A 73 -0.04 9.81 -7.13
CA LEU A 73 1.05 10.78 -7.21
C LEU A 73 0.99 11.62 -8.50
N THR A 74 0.62 11.01 -9.62
CA THR A 74 0.42 11.74 -10.88
C THR A 74 -0.73 12.75 -10.75
N ALA A 75 -1.84 12.35 -10.15
CA ALA A 75 -2.98 13.23 -9.89
C ALA A 75 -2.66 14.36 -8.89
N LEU A 76 -1.69 14.15 -7.99
CA LEU A 76 -1.17 15.18 -7.09
C LEU A 76 -0.17 16.14 -7.77
N GLY A 77 0.11 15.96 -9.06
CA GLY A 77 1.08 16.78 -9.79
C GLY A 77 2.54 16.39 -9.53
N ARG A 78 2.80 15.14 -9.08
CA ARG A 78 4.15 14.60 -8.80
C ARG A 78 4.50 13.43 -9.75
N PRO A 79 4.51 13.63 -11.07
CA PRO A 79 4.73 12.56 -12.04
C PRO A 79 6.14 11.95 -11.97
N PHE A 80 7.15 12.73 -11.58
CA PHE A 80 8.52 12.23 -11.40
C PHE A 80 8.62 11.16 -10.32
N GLU A 81 7.83 11.28 -9.26
CA GLU A 81 7.80 10.29 -8.18
C GLU A 81 7.04 9.04 -8.58
N ALA A 82 5.94 9.20 -9.32
CA ALA A 82 5.22 8.09 -9.94
C ALA A 82 6.15 7.29 -10.88
N GLN A 83 6.92 7.98 -11.72
CA GLN A 83 7.87 7.34 -12.64
C GLN A 83 9.01 6.64 -11.89
N ARG A 84 9.54 7.26 -10.82
CA ARG A 84 10.57 6.63 -9.98
C ARG A 84 10.05 5.39 -9.26
N LEU A 85 8.77 5.38 -8.90
CA LEU A 85 8.11 4.26 -8.23
C LEU A 85 7.87 3.08 -9.19
N LEU A 86 7.47 3.37 -10.43
CA LEU A 86 7.27 2.38 -11.51
C LEU A 86 8.58 1.92 -12.15
N GLY A 87 9.63 2.72 -12.05
CA GLY A 87 10.97 2.37 -12.49
C GLY A 87 11.53 1.17 -11.72
N PRO A 88 12.61 0.53 -12.22
CA PRO A 88 13.18 -0.66 -11.60
C PRO A 88 13.63 -0.35 -10.17
N GLN A 89 12.87 -0.82 -9.19
CA GLN A 89 13.20 -0.67 -7.78
C GLN A 89 14.39 -1.59 -7.48
N LYS A 90 15.58 -1.00 -7.36
CA LYS A 90 16.75 -1.69 -6.81
C LYS A 90 16.38 -2.13 -5.39
N GLN A 91 16.14 -3.44 -5.27
CA GLN A 91 15.75 -4.17 -4.07
C GLN A 91 16.46 -3.60 -2.83
N GLN A 92 15.72 -2.91 -1.96
CA GLN A 92 16.18 -2.74 -0.59
C GLN A 92 16.05 -4.10 0.09
N LYS A 93 17.08 -4.94 -0.09
CA LYS A 93 17.32 -6.13 0.72
C LYS A 93 17.60 -5.69 2.16
N LYS A 94 16.55 -5.29 2.90
CA LYS A 94 16.66 -5.15 4.35
C LYS A 94 16.51 -6.53 4.94
N SER A 95 17.68 -7.12 5.17
CA SER A 95 18.04 -8.04 6.25
C SER A 95 16.93 -8.98 6.73
N ARG A 96 17.15 -10.26 6.38
CA ARG A 96 16.43 -11.42 6.88
C ARG A 96 16.31 -11.34 8.41
N PHE A 97 15.07 -11.50 8.88
CA PHE A 97 14.72 -12.34 10.02
C PHE A 97 15.79 -12.46 11.13
N ARG A 98 15.58 -11.76 12.25
CA ARG A 98 16.10 -12.24 13.53
C ARG A 98 14.95 -12.50 14.49
N ARG A 99 14.27 -13.63 14.25
CA ARG A 99 13.68 -14.39 15.36
C ARG A 99 14.85 -14.95 16.17
N LYS A 100 15.01 -14.50 17.41
CA LYS A 100 15.45 -15.40 18.47
C LYS A 100 14.50 -15.25 19.64
N ARG A 101 13.60 -16.22 19.73
CA ARG A 101 13.00 -16.65 20.99
C ARG A 101 14.15 -17.10 21.90
N LYS A 102 14.16 -16.64 23.14
CA LYS A 102 14.64 -17.40 24.28
C LYS A 102 13.78 -17.04 25.48
#